data_AF-A0A847NTF5-F1
#
_entry.id   AF-A0A847NTF5-F1
#
_cell.length_a   1.000
_cell.length_b   1.000
_cell.length_c   1.000
_cell.angle_alpha   90.00
_cell.angle_beta   90.00
_cell.angle_gamma   90.00
#
_symmetry.space_group_name_H-M   'P 1'
#
loop_
_entity.id
_entity.type
_entity.pdbx_description
1 polymer ?
#
loop_
_entity_poly.entity_id
_entity_poly.type
_entity_poly.pdbx_seq_one_letter_code
_entity_poly.pdbx_strand_id
1 'polypeptide(L)'
;MKKKYIGQILALLFVSVIISLGYFLGKNFADEYNKKHQTKKSIFEIIKIEKMEIPMDYILNDGFKTLTDLCGKNTGICDQEVGYVNLNNIDIRLHIYANFDNPEDLPTTYFKFNNKKIGSFVYLNKFEILDGQYFLVTEPNSHNDNFVIHLYDDTGKEVASYDATKLKSDYTIKNNDIYYHYCNVADTKVVNDEEVPKVSYFKVSAGAVTKKEEISFEYKKCA
;
A
#
# COMPACT_ATOMS: atom_id res chain seq x y z
N MET A 1 1.59 -66.68 18.79
CA MET A 1 0.99 -65.49 18.12
C MET A 1 0.73 -64.36 19.13
N LYS A 2 1.67 -63.45 19.43
CA LYS A 2 1.43 -62.30 20.35
C LYS A 2 2.28 -61.04 20.04
N LYS A 3 2.55 -60.73 18.77
CA LYS A 3 3.30 -59.51 18.40
C LYS A 3 2.49 -58.45 17.61
N LYS A 4 1.23 -58.74 17.27
CA LYS A 4 0.47 -57.91 16.30
C LYS A 4 -0.18 -56.64 16.86
N TYR A 5 -0.27 -56.48 18.20
CA TYR A 5 -1.02 -55.37 18.84
C TYR A 5 -0.17 -54.39 19.68
N ILE A 6 1.13 -54.67 19.87
CA ILE A 6 2.00 -53.87 20.76
C ILE A 6 2.18 -52.44 20.22
N GLY A 7 2.34 -52.28 18.90
CA GLY A 7 2.51 -50.95 18.28
C GLY A 7 1.26 -50.06 18.39
N GLN A 8 0.05 -50.66 18.30
CA GLN A 8 -1.20 -49.91 18.40
C GLN A 8 -1.47 -49.42 19.83
N ILE A 9 -1.12 -50.24 20.83
CA ILE A 9 -1.24 -49.87 22.25
C ILE A 9 -0.25 -48.75 22.60
N LEU A 10 0.99 -48.83 22.10
CA LEU A 10 1.99 -47.76 22.28
C LEU A 10 1.56 -46.44 21.63
N ALA A 11 0.97 -46.49 20.43
CA ALA A 11 0.44 -45.30 19.77
C ALA A 11 -0.69 -44.64 20.57
N LEU A 12 -1.63 -45.44 21.11
CA LEU A 12 -2.71 -44.95 21.98
C LEU A 12 -2.17 -44.29 23.26
N LEU A 13 -1.19 -44.93 23.91
CA LEU A 13 -0.53 -44.35 25.09
C LEU A 13 0.15 -43.03 24.76
N PHE A 14 0.90 -42.96 23.66
CA PHE A 14 1.61 -41.76 23.25
C PHE A 14 0.66 -40.59 22.94
N VAL A 15 -0.43 -40.85 22.22
CA VAL A 15 -1.48 -39.86 21.96
C VAL A 15 -2.11 -39.37 23.25
N SER A 16 -2.40 -40.27 24.21
CA SER A 16 -2.97 -39.88 25.50
C SER A 16 -2.04 -38.97 26.32
N VAL A 17 -0.72 -39.21 26.25
CA VAL A 17 0.29 -38.39 26.92
C VAL A 17 0.36 -37.00 26.29
N ILE A 18 0.36 -36.90 24.96
CA ILE A 18 0.35 -35.61 24.26
C ILE A 18 -0.91 -34.80 24.61
N ILE A 19 -2.09 -35.43 24.59
CA ILE A 19 -3.35 -34.75 24.94
C ILE A 19 -3.32 -34.25 26.38
N SER A 20 -2.83 -35.08 27.31
CA SER A 20 -2.72 -34.71 28.73
C SER A 20 -1.77 -33.54 28.93
N LEU A 21 -0.57 -33.58 28.33
CA LEU A 21 0.41 -32.49 28.38
C LEU A 21 -0.15 -31.20 27.77
N GLY A 22 -0.78 -31.30 26.59
CA GLY A 22 -1.40 -30.15 25.93
C GLY A 22 -2.52 -29.51 26.77
N TYR A 23 -3.33 -30.34 27.43
CA TYR A 23 -4.39 -29.85 28.33
C TYR A 23 -3.83 -29.12 29.54
N PHE A 24 -2.82 -29.67 30.22
CA PHE A 24 -2.20 -29.03 31.39
C PHE A 24 -1.47 -27.74 31.02
N LEU A 25 -0.73 -27.72 29.92
CA LEU A 25 -0.04 -26.52 29.43
C LEU A 25 -1.05 -25.42 29.04
N GLY A 26 -2.09 -25.78 28.29
CA GLY A 26 -3.14 -24.83 27.90
C GLY A 26 -3.91 -24.27 29.09
N LYS A 27 -4.16 -25.09 30.12
CA LYS A 27 -4.81 -24.64 31.36
C LYS A 27 -3.93 -23.68 32.16
N ASN A 28 -2.64 -24.00 32.35
CA ASN A 28 -1.70 -23.11 33.05
C ASN A 28 -1.60 -21.75 32.37
N PHE A 29 -1.49 -21.73 31.03
CA PHE A 29 -1.45 -20.49 30.27
C PHE A 29 -2.73 -19.67 30.43
N ALA A 30 -3.90 -20.31 30.35
CA ALA A 30 -5.17 -19.63 30.53
C ALA A 30 -5.34 -19.06 31.95
N ASP A 31 -4.93 -19.80 32.98
CA ASP A 31 -5.00 -19.37 34.38
C ASP A 31 -4.09 -18.15 34.63
N GLU A 32 -2.89 -18.14 34.05
CA GLU A 32 -1.95 -17.02 34.16
C GLU A 32 -2.49 -15.75 33.48
N TYR A 33 -2.98 -15.86 32.25
CA TYR A 33 -3.59 -14.75 31.52
C TYR A 33 -4.82 -14.19 32.25
N ASN A 34 -5.72 -15.06 32.71
CA ASN A 34 -6.94 -14.68 33.42
C ASN A 34 -6.64 -13.97 34.74
N LYS A 35 -5.62 -14.43 35.47
CA LYS A 35 -5.16 -13.78 36.71
C LYS A 35 -4.60 -12.38 36.44
N LYS A 36 -3.79 -12.24 35.39
CA LYS A 36 -3.17 -10.96 35.01
C LYS A 36 -4.20 -9.93 34.53
N HIS A 37 -5.22 -10.36 33.79
CA HIS A 37 -6.20 -9.46 33.15
C HIS A 37 -7.56 -9.42 33.86
N GLN A 38 -7.71 -10.08 35.02
CA GLN A 38 -8.97 -10.21 35.77
C GLN A 38 -10.15 -10.71 34.91
N THR A 39 -9.90 -11.72 34.07
CA THR A 39 -10.93 -12.31 33.21
C THR A 39 -11.14 -13.80 33.53
N LYS A 40 -12.13 -14.44 32.90
CA LYS A 40 -12.38 -15.88 32.98
C LYS A 40 -12.59 -16.45 31.57
N LYS A 41 -11.56 -16.35 30.73
CA LYS A 41 -11.58 -16.80 29.34
C LYS A 41 -10.90 -18.16 29.19
N SER A 42 -11.42 -18.97 28.29
CA SER A 42 -10.79 -20.23 27.89
C SER A 42 -9.52 -20.00 27.08
N ILE A 43 -8.65 -21.00 27.00
CA ILE A 43 -7.41 -20.93 26.19
C ILE A 43 -7.70 -20.56 24.72
N PHE A 44 -8.80 -21.03 24.14
CA PHE A 44 -9.18 -20.70 22.77
C PHE A 44 -9.61 -19.24 22.60
N GLU A 45 -10.30 -18.68 23.60
CA GLU A 45 -10.69 -17.26 23.59
C GLU A 45 -9.47 -16.35 23.81
N ILE A 46 -8.54 -16.75 24.68
CA ILE A 46 -7.28 -16.04 24.92
C ILE A 46 -6.42 -16.04 23.66
N ILE A 47 -6.21 -17.21 23.04
CA ILE A 47 -5.49 -17.32 21.76
C ILE A 47 -6.15 -16.45 20.68
N LYS A 48 -7.49 -16.35 20.67
CA LYS A 48 -8.21 -15.49 19.73
C LYS A 48 -7.95 -14.00 19.99
N ILE A 49 -7.83 -13.59 21.26
CA ILE A 49 -7.53 -12.20 21.66
C ILE A 49 -6.06 -11.86 21.41
N GLU A 50 -5.13 -12.72 21.80
CA GLU A 50 -3.70 -12.51 21.54
C GLU A 50 -3.39 -12.52 20.04
N LYS A 51 -4.13 -13.31 19.24
CA LYS A 51 -4.08 -13.20 17.78
C LYS A 51 -4.71 -11.92 17.23
N MET A 52 -5.63 -11.28 17.96
CA MET A 52 -6.16 -9.96 17.60
C MET A 52 -5.20 -8.83 18.00
N GLU A 53 -4.33 -9.04 18.99
CA GLU A 53 -3.24 -8.12 19.38
C GLU A 53 -1.94 -8.36 18.57
N ILE A 54 -2.02 -8.91 17.36
CA ILE A 54 -0.88 -8.82 16.43
C ILE A 54 -0.77 -7.34 16.05
N PRO A 55 0.34 -6.65 16.37
CA PRO A 55 0.49 -5.25 16.04
C PRO A 55 0.38 -5.10 14.52
N MET A 56 -0.61 -4.33 14.09
CA MET A 56 -0.78 -3.97 12.69
C MET A 56 0.36 -3.04 12.31
N ASP A 57 1.12 -3.42 11.28
CA ASP A 57 2.18 -2.60 10.73
C ASP A 57 1.58 -1.56 9.79
N TYR A 58 1.22 -0.40 10.33
CA TYR A 58 0.65 0.69 9.56
C TYR A 58 1.74 1.44 8.78
N ILE A 59 1.53 1.55 7.48
CA ILE A 59 2.42 2.24 6.55
C ILE A 59 1.79 3.55 6.07
N LEU A 60 2.63 4.45 5.53
CA LEU A 60 2.24 5.77 4.99
C LEU A 60 1.73 6.81 6.02
N ASN A 61 1.81 6.52 7.33
CA ASN A 61 1.40 7.46 8.39
C ASN A 61 2.27 8.72 8.45
N ASP A 62 3.56 8.62 8.09
CA ASP A 62 4.54 9.71 8.16
C ASP A 62 4.82 10.34 6.78
N GLY A 63 3.88 10.22 5.84
CA GLY A 63 3.99 10.73 4.47
C GLY A 63 4.28 9.65 3.43
N PHE A 64 4.78 10.07 2.27
CA PHE A 64 4.99 9.15 1.14
C PHE A 64 6.03 8.06 1.42
N LYS A 65 5.85 6.91 0.75
CA LYS A 65 6.87 5.87 0.58
C LYS A 65 7.08 5.62 -0.91
N THR A 66 8.32 5.32 -1.27
CA THR A 66 8.62 4.83 -2.62
C THR A 66 8.35 3.32 -2.72
N LEU A 67 8.22 2.82 -3.94
CA LEU A 67 8.11 1.39 -4.19
C LEU A 67 9.30 0.62 -3.60
N THR A 68 10.51 1.18 -3.68
CA THR A 68 11.72 0.58 -3.10
C THR A 68 11.67 0.56 -1.57
N ASP A 69 11.11 1.60 -0.92
CA ASP A 69 10.94 1.61 0.54
C ASP A 69 10.02 0.48 1.02
N LEU A 70 8.97 0.17 0.24
CA LEU A 70 7.98 -0.86 0.57
C LEU A 70 8.43 -2.28 0.18
N CYS A 71 9.19 -2.42 -0.91
CA CYS A 71 9.65 -3.71 -1.42
C CYS A 71 11.06 -4.11 -0.94
N GLY A 72 11.81 -3.18 -0.34
CA GLY A 72 13.16 -3.41 0.21
C GLY A 72 14.28 -3.62 -0.81
N LYS A 73 13.96 -3.71 -2.11
CA LYS A 73 14.91 -3.87 -3.22
C LYS A 73 14.36 -3.22 -4.49
N ASN A 74 15.24 -2.93 -5.43
CA ASN A 74 14.93 -2.33 -6.74
C ASN A 74 15.19 -3.30 -7.92
N THR A 75 15.33 -4.60 -7.65
CA THR A 75 15.55 -5.67 -8.63
C THR A 75 14.69 -6.89 -8.30
N GLY A 76 14.43 -7.75 -9.28
CA GLY A 76 13.62 -8.95 -9.11
C GLY A 76 12.12 -8.70 -9.13
N ILE A 77 11.39 -9.67 -8.58
CA ILE A 77 9.95 -9.55 -8.31
C ILE A 77 9.77 -9.17 -6.84
N CYS A 78 8.90 -8.18 -6.59
CA CYS A 78 8.26 -7.90 -5.32
C CYS A 78 6.83 -8.43 -5.38
N ASP A 79 6.47 -9.34 -4.48
CA ASP A 79 5.12 -9.90 -4.37
C ASP A 79 4.83 -10.16 -2.89
N GLN A 80 4.42 -9.11 -2.16
CA GLN A 80 4.24 -9.20 -0.71
C GLN A 80 3.18 -8.24 -0.16
N GLU A 81 2.60 -8.61 0.99
CA GLU A 81 1.90 -7.68 1.87
C GLU A 81 2.94 -6.72 2.47
N VAL A 82 2.74 -5.42 2.28
CA VAL A 82 3.68 -4.38 2.72
C VAL A 82 3.22 -3.67 4.00
N GLY A 83 1.98 -3.95 4.45
CA GLY A 83 1.42 -3.40 5.68
C GLY A 83 -0.04 -3.01 5.54
N TYR A 84 -0.53 -2.21 6.48
CA TYR A 84 -1.88 -1.69 6.53
C TYR A 84 -1.90 -0.19 6.24
N VAL A 85 -2.92 0.27 5.53
CA VAL A 85 -3.23 1.70 5.37
C VAL A 85 -4.60 1.97 5.98
N ASN A 86 -4.76 3.12 6.62
CA ASN A 86 -6.05 3.57 7.12
C ASN A 86 -6.65 4.59 6.14
N LEU A 87 -7.77 4.25 5.52
CA LEU A 87 -8.53 5.13 4.63
C LEU A 87 -9.96 5.22 5.12
N ASN A 88 -10.50 6.41 5.30
CA ASN A 88 -11.87 6.62 5.79
C ASN A 88 -12.18 5.87 7.11
N ASN A 89 -11.20 5.76 8.01
CA ASN A 89 -11.26 4.97 9.25
C ASN A 89 -11.44 3.46 9.02
N ILE A 90 -11.04 2.96 7.86
CA ILE A 90 -11.04 1.54 7.51
C ILE A 90 -9.61 1.08 7.33
N ASP A 91 -9.25 0.01 8.03
CA ASP A 91 -7.95 -0.61 7.90
C ASP A 91 -7.93 -1.55 6.69
N ILE A 92 -7.02 -1.28 5.76
CA ILE A 92 -6.91 -1.99 4.49
C ILE A 92 -5.51 -2.60 4.39
N ARG A 93 -5.46 -3.91 4.14
CA ARG A 93 -4.19 -4.58 3.81
C ARG A 93 -3.70 -4.13 2.44
N LEU A 94 -2.49 -3.62 2.37
CA LEU A 94 -1.83 -3.28 1.12
C LEU A 94 -0.88 -4.40 0.72
N HIS A 95 -1.13 -4.98 -0.46
CA HIS A 95 -0.22 -5.91 -1.11
C HIS A 95 0.31 -5.26 -2.38
N ILE A 96 1.61 -5.39 -2.63
CA ILE A 96 2.23 -4.87 -3.86
C ILE A 96 2.81 -6.03 -4.67
N TYR A 97 2.52 -6.01 -5.97
CA TYR A 97 3.19 -6.82 -6.98
C TYR A 97 3.93 -5.88 -7.94
N ALA A 98 5.25 -5.99 -8.01
CA ALA A 98 6.07 -5.25 -8.96
C ALA A 98 7.15 -6.15 -9.56
N ASN A 99 7.36 -6.06 -10.87
CA ASN A 99 8.41 -6.76 -11.57
C ASN A 99 9.46 -5.75 -12.05
N PHE A 100 10.60 -5.68 -11.35
CA PHE A 100 11.68 -4.75 -11.68
C PHE A 100 12.55 -5.23 -12.85
N ASP A 101 12.59 -6.55 -13.10
CA ASP A 101 13.51 -7.17 -14.06
C ASP A 101 12.92 -7.25 -15.47
N ASN A 102 11.60 -7.11 -15.61
CA ASN A 102 10.94 -7.08 -16.92
C ASN A 102 10.12 -5.79 -17.11
N PRO A 103 10.78 -4.62 -17.14
CA PRO A 103 10.14 -3.33 -17.34
C PRO A 103 9.79 -3.05 -18.81
N GLU A 104 9.80 -4.06 -19.69
CA GLU A 104 9.18 -3.93 -21.01
C GLU A 104 7.79 -3.32 -20.81
N ASP A 105 7.35 -2.38 -21.66
CA ASP A 105 6.20 -1.46 -21.51
C ASP A 105 4.81 -2.12 -21.28
N LEU A 106 4.78 -3.38 -20.90
CA LEU A 106 3.63 -4.15 -20.47
C LEU A 106 3.22 -3.75 -19.04
N PRO A 107 1.94 -3.38 -18.82
CA PRO A 107 1.43 -2.96 -17.53
C PRO A 107 1.24 -4.16 -16.59
N THR A 108 2.32 -4.66 -16.00
CA THR A 108 2.34 -5.88 -15.16
C THR A 108 2.35 -5.60 -13.65
N THR A 109 2.73 -4.39 -13.25
CA THR A 109 2.78 -3.96 -11.84
C THR A 109 1.37 -3.62 -11.35
N TYR A 110 1.04 -3.97 -10.11
CA TYR A 110 -0.26 -3.65 -9.51
C TYR A 110 -0.18 -3.68 -7.99
N PHE A 111 -1.21 -3.16 -7.33
CA PHE A 111 -1.38 -3.34 -5.89
C PHE A 111 -2.74 -3.98 -5.59
N LYS A 112 -2.94 -4.43 -4.36
CA LYS A 112 -4.23 -4.94 -3.88
C LYS A 112 -4.63 -4.24 -2.60
N PHE A 113 -5.91 -3.93 -2.51
CA PHE A 113 -6.57 -3.67 -1.24
C PHE A 113 -7.23 -4.95 -0.76
N ASN A 114 -6.76 -5.47 0.36
CA ASN A 114 -7.11 -6.81 0.82
C ASN A 114 -6.85 -7.82 -0.30
N ASN A 115 -7.91 -8.44 -0.83
CA ASN A 115 -7.81 -9.43 -1.89
C ASN A 115 -8.16 -8.89 -3.29
N LYS A 116 -8.47 -7.60 -3.42
CA LYS A 116 -8.89 -6.98 -4.68
C LYS A 116 -7.71 -6.36 -5.40
N LYS A 117 -7.37 -6.87 -6.59
CA LYS A 117 -6.39 -6.25 -7.50
C LYS A 117 -6.88 -4.88 -7.98
N ILE A 118 -5.99 -3.89 -7.96
CA ILE A 118 -6.23 -2.52 -8.40
C ILE A 118 -5.15 -2.12 -9.40
N GLY A 119 -5.60 -1.56 -10.52
CA GLY A 119 -4.76 -1.06 -11.59
C GLY A 119 -3.99 -2.15 -12.35
N SER A 120 -3.27 -1.67 -13.35
CA SER A 120 -2.26 -2.40 -14.11
C SER A 120 -1.33 -1.33 -14.64
N PHE A 121 -0.16 -1.21 -14.03
CA PHE A 121 0.78 -0.13 -14.26
C PHE A 121 2.03 -0.68 -14.92
N VAL A 122 2.65 0.13 -15.78
CA VAL A 122 3.98 -0.19 -16.29
C VAL A 122 4.98 0.03 -15.16
N TYR A 123 4.90 1.18 -14.51
CA TYR A 123 5.74 1.56 -13.38
C TYR A 123 4.91 2.10 -12.22
N LEU A 124 5.32 1.80 -10.98
CA LEU A 124 4.85 2.50 -9.79
C LEU A 124 6.06 3.11 -9.08
N ASN A 125 5.92 4.34 -8.60
CA ASN A 125 7.01 5.05 -7.94
C ASN A 125 6.69 5.38 -6.49
N LYS A 126 5.69 6.24 -6.25
CA LYS A 126 5.35 6.72 -4.90
C LYS A 126 3.95 6.32 -4.49
N PHE A 127 3.79 6.12 -3.19
CA PHE A 127 2.55 5.80 -2.50
C PHE A 127 2.35 6.81 -1.37
N GLU A 128 1.17 7.40 -1.25
CA GLU A 128 0.86 8.38 -0.21
C GLU A 128 -0.63 8.38 0.12
N ILE A 129 -1.02 8.95 1.26
CA ILE A 129 -2.42 9.12 1.67
C ILE A 129 -2.75 10.61 1.65
N LEU A 130 -3.84 10.97 0.96
CA LEU A 130 -4.38 12.32 0.95
C LEU A 130 -5.56 12.43 1.90
N ASP A 131 -5.43 13.29 2.91
CA ASP A 131 -6.49 13.64 3.87
C ASP A 131 -7.08 12.44 4.64
N GLY A 132 -6.36 11.31 4.69
CA GLY A 132 -6.90 10.06 5.24
C GLY A 132 -8.05 9.45 4.42
N GLN A 133 -8.38 10.00 3.26
CA GLN A 133 -9.54 9.59 2.46
C GLN A 133 -9.15 8.89 1.16
N TYR A 134 -8.06 9.33 0.53
CA TYR A 134 -7.65 8.83 -0.77
C TYR A 134 -6.26 8.23 -0.73
N PHE A 135 -6.12 7.11 -1.41
CA PHE A 135 -4.83 6.48 -1.68
C PHE A 135 -4.28 7.01 -2.99
N LEU A 136 -3.02 7.42 -2.94
CA LEU A 136 -2.37 8.13 -4.02
C LEU A 136 -1.20 7.30 -4.52
N VAL A 137 -1.14 7.05 -5.82
CA VAL A 137 0.01 6.41 -6.45
C VAL A 137 0.50 7.22 -7.65
N THR A 138 1.79 7.17 -7.92
CA THR A 138 2.35 7.75 -9.14
C THR A 138 2.89 6.72 -10.11
N GLU A 139 2.54 6.89 -11.38
CA GLU A 139 3.04 6.13 -12.51
C GLU A 139 3.98 7.02 -13.34
N PRO A 140 5.31 6.88 -13.20
CA PRO A 140 6.26 7.62 -14.02
C PRO A 140 6.25 7.09 -15.45
N ASN A 141 6.48 7.99 -16.41
CA ASN A 141 6.79 7.62 -17.77
C ASN A 141 8.31 7.44 -17.89
N SER A 142 8.75 6.29 -18.41
CA SER A 142 10.18 5.98 -18.58
C SER A 142 10.87 6.80 -19.69
N HIS A 143 10.10 7.42 -20.58
CA HIS A 143 10.61 8.11 -21.77
C HIS A 143 10.67 9.63 -21.65
N ASN A 144 10.03 10.21 -20.63
CA ASN A 144 10.04 11.66 -20.40
C ASN A 144 9.87 11.96 -18.91
N ASP A 145 10.10 13.21 -18.52
CA ASP A 145 9.90 13.67 -17.14
C ASP A 145 8.41 13.78 -16.74
N ASN A 146 7.48 13.16 -17.46
CA ASN A 146 6.07 13.14 -17.09
C ASN A 146 5.73 11.94 -16.23
N PHE A 147 4.65 12.09 -15.48
CA PHE A 147 4.08 11.03 -14.66
C PHE A 147 2.60 11.29 -14.45
N VAL A 148 1.86 10.25 -14.07
CA VAL A 148 0.46 10.34 -13.74
C VAL A 148 0.28 10.20 -12.23
N ILE A 149 -0.54 11.06 -11.65
CA ILE A 149 -0.97 10.98 -10.25
C ILE A 149 -2.35 10.33 -10.24
N HIS A 150 -2.47 9.14 -9.66
CA HIS A 150 -3.74 8.41 -9.56
C HIS A 150 -4.27 8.47 -8.14
N LEU A 151 -5.58 8.70 -8.00
CA LEU A 151 -6.28 8.73 -6.72
C LEU A 151 -7.32 7.63 -6.67
N TYR A 152 -7.29 6.84 -5.61
CA TYR A 152 -8.20 5.75 -5.34
C TYR A 152 -8.97 5.98 -4.03
N ASP A 153 -10.25 5.61 -4.01
CA ASP A 153 -11.03 5.54 -2.76
C ASP A 153 -10.70 4.26 -1.95
N ASP A 154 -11.28 4.14 -0.76
CA ASP A 154 -11.11 2.99 0.15
C ASP A 154 -11.61 1.66 -0.45
N THR A 155 -12.41 1.70 -1.52
CA THR A 155 -12.86 0.52 -2.26
C THR A 155 -11.89 0.11 -3.36
N GLY A 156 -10.86 0.93 -3.62
CA GLY A 156 -9.91 0.74 -4.70
C GLY A 156 -10.44 1.16 -6.08
N LYS A 157 -11.46 2.02 -6.13
CA LYS A 157 -11.93 2.62 -7.38
C LYS A 157 -11.14 3.90 -7.64
N GLU A 158 -10.64 4.06 -8.86
CA GLU A 158 -9.99 5.31 -9.28
C GLU A 158 -11.05 6.42 -9.36
N VAL A 159 -10.83 7.49 -8.59
CA VAL A 159 -11.74 8.64 -8.53
C VAL A 159 -11.25 9.81 -9.38
N ALA A 160 -9.93 9.91 -9.58
CA ALA A 160 -9.30 10.92 -10.41
C ALA A 160 -7.88 10.50 -10.82
N SER A 161 -7.44 11.04 -11.95
CA SER A 161 -6.06 10.94 -12.42
C SER A 161 -5.61 12.26 -13.02
N TYR A 162 -4.32 12.57 -12.87
CA TYR A 162 -3.74 13.83 -13.31
C TYR A 162 -2.38 13.64 -13.96
N ASP A 163 -2.27 14.04 -15.23
CA ASP A 163 -1.00 14.16 -15.92
C ASP A 163 -0.18 15.32 -15.32
N ALA A 164 1.06 15.04 -14.99
CA ALA A 164 1.99 15.98 -14.37
C ALA A 164 3.38 15.87 -15.03
N THR A 165 4.16 16.94 -14.89
CA THR A 165 5.53 17.05 -15.40
C THR A 165 6.48 17.42 -14.27
N LYS A 166 7.56 16.67 -14.14
CA LYS A 166 8.60 16.85 -13.13
C LYS A 166 9.53 17.99 -13.52
N LEU A 167 9.25 19.19 -13.04
CA LEU A 167 10.08 20.40 -13.29
C LEU A 167 10.97 20.80 -12.11
N LYS A 168 10.53 20.57 -10.88
CA LYS A 168 11.28 20.91 -9.64
C LYS A 168 11.22 19.77 -8.63
N SER A 169 10.02 19.29 -8.40
CA SER A 169 9.66 18.07 -7.67
C SER A 169 8.57 17.37 -8.49
N ASP A 170 8.25 16.12 -8.16
CA ASP A 170 7.13 15.43 -8.80
C ASP A 170 5.82 16.20 -8.50
N TYR A 171 5.34 16.12 -7.27
CA TYR A 171 4.23 16.90 -6.73
C TYR A 171 4.49 17.17 -5.25
N THR A 172 3.67 18.02 -4.63
CA THR A 172 3.70 18.27 -3.19
C THR A 172 2.30 18.24 -2.61
N ILE A 173 2.13 17.61 -1.45
CA ILE A 173 0.90 17.73 -0.66
C ILE A 173 1.12 18.79 0.42
N LYS A 174 0.20 19.75 0.51
CA LYS A 174 0.20 20.78 1.56
C LYS A 174 -1.23 21.11 1.93
N ASN A 175 -1.54 21.12 3.23
CA ASN A 175 -2.89 21.39 3.75
C ASN A 175 -3.96 20.51 3.07
N ASN A 176 -3.65 19.23 2.84
CA ASN A 176 -4.54 18.27 2.19
C ASN A 176 -4.93 18.65 0.75
N ASP A 177 -4.10 19.46 0.09
CA ASP A 177 -4.19 19.78 -1.32
C ASP A 177 -2.95 19.24 -2.05
N ILE A 178 -3.16 18.70 -3.25
CA ILE A 178 -2.08 18.31 -4.17
C ILE A 178 -1.72 19.51 -5.02
N TYR A 179 -0.43 19.78 -5.15
CA TYR A 179 0.11 20.77 -6.06
C TYR A 179 1.10 20.14 -7.01
N TYR A 180 0.96 20.40 -8.31
CA TYR A 180 1.81 19.81 -9.33
C TYR A 180 1.92 20.72 -10.55
N HIS A 181 2.96 20.51 -11.36
CA HIS A 181 3.12 21.21 -12.63
C HIS A 181 2.69 20.32 -13.78
N TYR A 182 2.27 20.94 -14.87
CA TYR A 182 1.99 20.25 -16.13
C TYR A 182 2.49 21.07 -17.30
N CYS A 183 3.26 20.42 -18.18
CA CYS A 183 3.72 20.99 -19.43
C CYS A 183 2.75 20.68 -20.56
N ASN A 184 2.09 21.70 -21.10
CA ASN A 184 1.23 21.54 -22.27
C ASN A 184 2.00 21.86 -23.56
N VAL A 185 2.55 20.81 -24.20
CA VAL A 185 3.31 20.94 -25.45
C VAL A 185 2.45 21.31 -26.66
N ALA A 186 1.12 21.22 -26.55
CA ALA A 186 0.19 21.63 -27.62
C ALA A 186 -0.21 23.11 -27.54
N ASP A 187 0.07 23.79 -26.42
CA ASP A 187 -0.18 25.22 -26.22
C ASP A 187 1.18 25.92 -26.11
N THR A 188 1.65 26.46 -27.22
CA THR A 188 2.99 27.05 -27.34
C THR A 188 2.91 28.53 -27.71
N LYS A 189 3.99 29.26 -27.39
CA LYS A 189 4.17 30.66 -27.76
C LYS A 189 5.62 30.91 -28.16
N VAL A 190 5.83 31.79 -29.14
CA VAL A 190 7.17 32.26 -29.50
C VAL A 190 7.63 33.32 -28.50
N VAL A 191 8.75 33.05 -27.82
CA VAL A 191 9.42 33.97 -26.88
C VAL A 191 10.90 34.00 -27.25
N ASN A 192 11.44 35.18 -27.58
CA ASN A 192 12.84 35.34 -28.04
C ASN A 192 13.21 34.39 -29.20
N ASP A 193 12.36 34.31 -30.23
CA ASP A 193 12.53 33.44 -31.41
C ASP A 193 12.53 31.92 -31.12
N GLU A 194 12.18 31.49 -29.90
CA GLU A 194 12.00 30.09 -29.54
C GLU A 194 10.53 29.77 -29.27
N GLU A 195 10.03 28.64 -29.80
CA GLU A 195 8.71 28.12 -29.46
C GLU A 195 8.78 27.41 -28.10
N VAL A 196 8.05 27.94 -27.11
CA VAL A 196 8.03 27.41 -25.74
C VAL A 196 6.61 27.01 -25.32
N PRO A 197 6.44 25.87 -24.64
CA PRO A 197 5.13 25.40 -24.18
C PRO A 197 4.61 26.16 -22.96
N LYS A 198 3.29 26.08 -22.73
CA LYS A 198 2.62 26.56 -21.52
C LYS A 198 2.89 25.59 -20.38
N VAL A 199 3.53 26.08 -19.32
CA VAL A 199 3.68 25.38 -18.05
C VAL A 199 2.65 25.90 -17.06
N SER A 200 1.75 25.02 -16.64
CA SER A 200 0.69 25.35 -15.67
C SER A 200 1.03 24.77 -14.29
N TYR A 201 0.70 25.50 -13.23
CA TYR A 201 0.76 25.03 -11.85
C TYR A 201 -0.66 24.81 -11.35
N PHE A 202 -0.98 23.55 -11.03
CA PHE A 202 -2.31 23.13 -10.64
C PHE A 202 -2.40 22.84 -9.15
N LYS A 203 -3.59 23.06 -8.62
CA LYS A 203 -4.02 22.65 -7.29
C LYS A 203 -5.21 21.69 -7.39
N VAL A 204 -5.24 20.64 -6.58
CA VAL A 204 -6.38 19.74 -6.40
C VAL A 204 -6.65 19.60 -4.90
N SER A 205 -7.87 19.89 -4.47
CA SER A 205 -8.26 19.79 -3.06
C SER A 205 -8.86 18.43 -2.72
N ALA A 206 -8.55 17.88 -1.55
CA ALA A 206 -9.14 16.62 -1.07
C ALA A 206 -10.69 16.64 -1.03
N GLY A 207 -11.30 17.80 -0.71
CA GLY A 207 -12.76 17.95 -0.75
C GLY A 207 -13.37 17.98 -2.16
N ALA A 208 -12.56 18.06 -3.20
CA ALA A 208 -13.00 18.17 -4.59
C ALA A 208 -12.00 17.54 -5.58
N VAL A 209 -11.56 16.30 -5.28
CA VAL A 209 -10.51 15.58 -6.03
C VAL A 209 -10.80 15.32 -7.51
N THR A 210 -11.99 15.64 -8.01
CA THR A 210 -12.32 15.55 -9.46
C THR A 210 -12.11 16.87 -10.20
N LYS A 211 -11.71 17.93 -9.49
CA LYS A 211 -11.49 19.27 -10.04
C LYS A 211 -10.06 19.70 -9.76
N LYS A 212 -9.40 20.22 -10.80
CA LYS A 212 -8.13 20.93 -10.67
C LYS A 212 -8.34 22.41 -10.94
N GLU A 213 -7.61 23.24 -10.20
CA GLU A 213 -7.58 24.69 -10.34
C GLU A 213 -6.21 25.11 -10.88
N GLU A 214 -6.17 25.87 -11.96
CA GLU A 214 -4.93 26.48 -12.47
C GLU A 214 -4.60 27.70 -11.61
N ILE A 215 -3.56 27.58 -10.77
CA ILE A 215 -3.14 28.64 -9.86
C ILE A 215 -2.33 29.71 -10.59
N SER A 216 -1.48 29.27 -11.52
CA SER A 216 -0.65 30.14 -12.34
C SER A 216 -0.17 29.41 -13.59
N PHE A 217 0.27 30.16 -14.60
CA PHE A 217 0.98 29.60 -15.73
C PHE A 217 2.07 30.54 -16.24
N GLU A 218 3.02 29.98 -16.97
CA GLU A 218 4.06 30.70 -17.69
C GLU A 218 4.45 29.95 -18.97
N TYR A 219 4.93 30.67 -19.99
CA TYR A 219 5.48 30.06 -21.20
C TYR A 219 6.99 29.90 -21.04
N LYS A 220 7.47 28.66 -20.97
CA LYS A 220 8.90 28.33 -20.78
C LYS A 220 9.21 26.90 -21.21
N LYS A 221 10.49 26.56 -21.37
CA LYS A 221 10.93 25.17 -21.61
C LYS A 221 10.53 24.25 -20.46
N CYS A 222 10.10 23.05 -20.81
CA CYS A 222 9.76 22.00 -19.85
C CYS A 222 10.97 21.10 -19.65
N ALA A 223 11.78 21.39 -18.63
CA ALA A 223 13.02 20.70 -18.26
C ALA A 223 14.02 20.48 -19.41
#